data_AF-A0A4Y7TDK0-F1
#
_entry.id   AF-A0A4Y7TDK0-F1
#
_cell.length_a   1.000
_cell.length_b   1.000
_cell.length_c   1.000
_cell.angle_alpha   90.00
_cell.angle_beta   90.00
_cell.angle_gamma   90.00
#
_symmetry.space_group_name_H-M   'P 1'
#
loop_
_entity.id
_entity.type
_entity.pdbx_description
1 polymer ?
#
loop_
_entity_poly.entity_id
_entity_poly.type
_entity_poly.pdbx_seq_one_letter_code
_entity_poly.pdbx_strand_id
1 'polypeptide(L)'
;MLSALTSLVVLAAILSPTLSSAPSFPDLSSSVASAPVSPDLSSFKPSKLCTLKPLGRGKDDTPQVESAIKRCGHGGRTVFEKGMYNITRKMTWDLKSSRIDLKGLLSFEPKVEEWLQPENTYRVVFIQSQASWFVVSGSDFVIDAHGSGGVHGNGQPWYNHFTHTPRNDGDGRPISFTLWKAKRAVIKDFNIHFPPFWANAVAESSDILYDGMHINATNTNPEFFNQTVVWNTDGIDTYRSDKITMKNWDVTCGDDCIAVKGNSTNIIARDFVCRGGTGIAFGSLGQYANLTDYVSNVLVENVKVLRLPSRVQPNMNHGIYFKAWDGPVSGTPTVYHSGQV
;
A
#
# COMPACT_ATOMS: atom_id res chain seq x y z
N MET A 1 14.13 38.58 27.89
CA MET A 1 15.09 39.21 26.95
C MET A 1 15.89 38.10 26.27
N LEU A 2 15.45 37.68 25.08
CA LEU A 2 16.26 37.53 23.87
C LEU A 2 15.26 37.17 22.76
N SER A 3 15.17 38.04 21.77
CA SER A 3 14.28 37.98 20.62
C SER A 3 14.75 36.93 19.61
N ALA A 4 13.90 35.99 19.22
CA ALA A 4 14.11 35.20 18.01
C ALA A 4 13.18 35.74 16.91
N LEU A 5 13.78 36.37 15.90
CA LEU A 5 13.11 36.83 14.69
C LEU A 5 12.56 35.63 13.91
N THR A 6 11.25 35.58 13.73
CA THR A 6 10.61 34.76 12.69
C THR A 6 10.78 35.47 11.34
N SER A 7 11.62 34.94 10.47
CA SER A 7 11.63 35.33 9.05
C SER A 7 10.53 34.56 8.33
N LEU A 8 9.38 35.19 8.18
CA LEU A 8 8.27 34.73 7.36
C LEU A 8 8.59 35.04 5.89
N VAL A 9 9.05 34.06 5.12
CA VAL A 9 9.12 34.20 3.66
C VAL A 9 7.71 33.95 3.11
N VAL A 10 6.90 35.02 3.08
CA VAL A 10 5.64 35.03 2.32
C VAL A 10 6.00 35.27 0.86
N LEU A 11 5.98 34.23 0.04
CA LEU A 11 5.98 34.41 -1.42
C LEU A 11 4.57 34.85 -1.84
N ALA A 12 4.32 36.16 -1.83
CA ALA A 12 3.10 36.72 -2.37
C ALA A 12 3.10 36.53 -3.89
N ALA A 13 2.35 35.55 -4.39
CA ALA A 13 2.05 35.44 -5.81
C ALA A 13 1.11 36.59 -6.21
N ILE A 14 1.66 37.61 -6.87
CA ILE A 14 0.89 38.67 -7.51
C ILE A 14 0.17 38.04 -8.70
N LEU A 15 -1.13 37.76 -8.55
CA LEU A 15 -1.99 37.35 -9.66
C LEU A 15 -2.27 38.57 -10.56
N SER A 16 -1.50 38.66 -11.66
CA SER A 16 -1.87 39.52 -12.80
C SER A 16 -2.81 38.74 -13.72
N PRO A 17 -3.94 39.32 -14.18
CA PRO A 17 -4.85 38.63 -15.09
C PRO A 17 -4.36 38.84 -16.52
N THR A 18 -3.31 38.12 -16.90
CA THR A 18 -2.97 37.93 -18.30
C THR A 18 -3.24 36.48 -18.65
N LEU A 19 -4.19 36.23 -19.55
CA LEU A 19 -4.35 34.96 -20.25
C LEU A 19 -3.05 34.70 -21.04
N SER A 20 -2.05 34.16 -20.35
CA SER A 20 -0.87 33.58 -20.98
C SER A 20 -1.13 32.09 -21.10
N SER A 21 -1.00 31.57 -22.32
CA SER A 21 -0.99 30.13 -22.59
C SER A 21 -0.17 29.41 -21.53
N ALA A 22 -0.75 28.37 -20.91
CA ALA A 22 -0.06 27.56 -19.91
C ALA A 22 1.35 27.20 -20.42
N PRO A 23 2.41 27.45 -19.64
CA PRO A 23 3.75 27.07 -20.07
C PRO A 23 3.75 25.57 -20.34
N SER A 24 4.18 25.20 -21.55
CA SER A 24 4.43 23.80 -21.89
C SER A 24 5.48 23.28 -20.91
N PHE A 25 5.06 22.45 -19.96
CA PHE A 25 6.00 21.71 -19.13
C PHE A 25 6.93 20.92 -20.05
N PRO A 26 8.26 20.96 -19.83
CA PRO A 26 9.15 20.10 -20.58
C PRO A 26 8.68 18.65 -20.40
N ASP A 27 8.63 17.92 -21.52
CA ASP A 27 8.24 16.52 -21.53
C ASP A 27 9.28 15.71 -20.73
N LEU A 28 9.02 15.57 -19.44
CA LEU A 28 9.85 14.79 -18.52
C LEU A 28 9.77 13.29 -18.82
N SER A 29 8.92 12.84 -19.76
CA SER A 29 8.77 11.42 -20.12
C SER A 29 10.08 10.78 -20.57
N SER A 30 11.02 11.55 -21.12
CA SER A 30 12.31 11.03 -21.58
C SER A 30 13.34 10.80 -20.46
N SER A 31 13.08 11.30 -19.24
CA SER A 31 14.01 11.23 -18.09
C SER A 31 13.56 10.29 -16.98
N VAL A 32 12.30 9.87 -17.00
CA VAL A 32 11.77 8.88 -16.07
C VAL A 32 12.26 7.51 -16.53
N ALA A 33 12.84 6.75 -15.60
CA ALA A 33 13.39 5.43 -15.88
C ALA A 33 12.39 4.60 -16.69
N SER A 34 12.89 3.91 -17.73
CA SER A 34 12.08 3.00 -18.55
C SER A 34 11.24 2.10 -17.65
N ALA A 35 9.96 1.92 -18.00
CA ALA A 35 9.05 1.03 -17.28
C ALA A 35 9.76 -0.29 -16.93
N PRO A 36 9.56 -0.82 -15.72
CA PRO A 36 10.29 -1.98 -15.23
C PRO A 36 10.17 -3.12 -16.22
N VAL A 37 11.29 -3.78 -16.47
CA VAL A 37 11.35 -4.97 -17.33
C VAL A 37 10.45 -6.02 -16.68
N SER A 38 9.22 -6.11 -17.17
CA SER A 38 8.26 -7.10 -16.70
C SER A 38 8.78 -8.48 -17.09
N PRO A 39 8.84 -9.47 -16.19
CA PRO A 39 9.11 -10.84 -16.59
C PRO A 39 8.07 -11.26 -17.63
N ASP A 40 8.50 -11.39 -18.88
CA ASP A 40 7.65 -11.93 -19.95
C ASP A 40 7.47 -13.43 -19.72
N LEU A 41 6.42 -13.78 -18.96
CA LEU A 41 6.00 -15.16 -18.76
C LEU A 41 4.99 -15.61 -19.83
N SER A 42 4.82 -14.89 -20.95
CA SER A 42 3.91 -15.32 -22.01
C SER A 42 4.31 -16.66 -22.64
N SER A 43 5.62 -16.94 -22.69
CA SER A 43 6.19 -18.22 -23.14
C SER A 43 6.57 -19.17 -22.01
N PHE A 44 6.19 -18.87 -20.76
CA PHE A 44 6.54 -19.68 -19.59
C PHE A 44 5.86 -21.05 -19.63
N LYS A 45 6.67 -22.12 -19.67
CA LYS A 45 6.20 -23.50 -19.50
C LYS A 45 6.48 -23.96 -18.07
N PRO A 46 5.46 -24.06 -17.20
CA PRO A 46 5.67 -24.42 -15.81
C PRO A 46 6.15 -25.86 -15.69
N SER A 47 7.17 -26.10 -14.86
CA SER A 47 7.64 -27.46 -14.55
C SER A 47 6.65 -28.24 -13.67
N LYS A 48 5.81 -27.53 -12.91
CA LYS A 48 4.85 -28.08 -11.96
C LYS A 48 3.58 -27.26 -11.95
N LEU A 49 2.44 -27.91 -11.74
CA LEU A 49 1.14 -27.28 -11.59
C LEU A 49 0.53 -27.66 -10.23
N CYS A 50 0.17 -26.66 -9.44
CA CYS A 50 -0.57 -26.82 -8.20
C CYS A 50 -1.93 -26.13 -8.35
N THR A 51 -3.03 -26.84 -8.14
CA THR A 51 -4.38 -26.24 -8.17
C THR A 51 -5.03 -26.41 -6.81
N LEU A 52 -5.57 -25.34 -6.26
CA LEU A 52 -6.26 -25.31 -4.97
C LEU A 52 -7.71 -24.91 -5.16
N LYS A 53 -8.58 -25.44 -4.30
CA LYS A 53 -9.93 -24.94 -4.07
C LYS A 53 -10.08 -24.65 -2.58
N PRO A 54 -10.89 -23.67 -2.17
CA PRO A 54 -11.17 -23.46 -0.76
C PRO A 54 -11.71 -24.74 -0.12
N LEU A 55 -11.26 -25.05 1.10
CA LEU A 55 -11.70 -26.24 1.83
C LEU A 55 -13.16 -26.15 2.28
N GLY A 56 -13.71 -24.94 2.31
CA GLY A 56 -15.08 -24.63 2.72
C GLY A 56 -15.13 -23.98 4.11
N ARG A 57 -16.35 -23.65 4.54
CA ARG A 57 -16.60 -22.85 5.75
C ARG A 57 -15.92 -23.45 6.99
N GLY A 58 -15.19 -22.60 7.72
CA GLY A 58 -14.57 -22.91 9.01
C GLY A 58 -13.33 -23.80 8.94
N LYS A 59 -12.84 -24.16 7.75
CA LYS A 59 -11.60 -24.92 7.60
C LYS A 59 -10.44 -23.98 7.29
N ASP A 60 -9.30 -24.19 7.92
CA ASP A 60 -8.08 -23.42 7.68
C ASP A 60 -7.44 -23.81 6.35
N ASP A 61 -7.43 -22.90 5.39
CA ASP A 61 -6.81 -23.08 4.08
C ASP A 61 -5.29 -22.85 4.12
N THR A 62 -4.76 -22.20 5.16
CA THR A 62 -3.33 -21.82 5.23
C THR A 62 -2.36 -22.98 4.94
N PRO A 63 -2.52 -24.20 5.52
CA PRO A 63 -1.59 -25.31 5.25
C PRO A 63 -1.58 -25.76 3.79
N GLN A 64 -2.74 -25.77 3.12
CA GLN A 64 -2.78 -26.16 1.71
C GLN A 64 -2.17 -25.10 0.81
N VAL A 65 -2.35 -23.81 1.15
CA VAL A 65 -1.72 -22.67 0.46
C VAL A 65 -0.20 -22.77 0.58
N GLU A 66 0.33 -22.86 1.79
CA GLU A 66 1.79 -22.98 2.02
C GLU A 66 2.39 -24.21 1.33
N SER A 67 1.68 -25.35 1.35
CA SER A 67 2.12 -26.57 0.67
C SER A 67 2.17 -26.42 -0.86
N ALA A 68 1.21 -25.72 -1.45
CA ALA A 68 1.22 -25.45 -2.88
C ALA A 68 2.36 -24.49 -3.28
N ILE A 69 2.55 -23.41 -2.51
CA ILE A 69 3.65 -22.45 -2.76
C ILE A 69 5.00 -23.13 -2.58
N LYS A 70 5.21 -23.96 -1.55
CA LYS A 70 6.44 -24.75 -1.39
C LYS A 70 6.74 -25.65 -2.58
N ARG A 71 5.71 -26.23 -3.21
CA ARG A 71 5.88 -27.16 -4.35
C ARG A 71 6.04 -26.46 -5.69
N CYS A 72 5.29 -25.39 -5.93
CA CYS A 72 5.11 -24.77 -7.25
C CYS A 72 5.56 -23.30 -7.31
N GLY A 73 5.92 -22.67 -6.19
CA GLY A 73 6.39 -21.29 -6.14
C GLY A 73 7.72 -21.06 -6.85
N HIS A 74 8.48 -22.12 -7.14
CA HIS A 74 9.79 -22.05 -7.81
C HIS A 74 9.71 -22.82 -9.14
N GLY A 75 9.69 -22.10 -10.27
CA GLY A 75 9.63 -22.70 -11.61
C GLY A 75 8.26 -23.31 -11.99
N GLY A 76 7.23 -23.10 -11.18
CA GLY A 76 5.91 -23.71 -11.35
C GLY A 76 4.78 -22.69 -11.53
N ARG A 77 3.56 -23.23 -11.65
CA ARG A 77 2.31 -22.49 -11.71
C ARG A 77 1.40 -22.92 -10.57
N THR A 78 0.87 -21.97 -9.81
CA THR A 78 -0.13 -22.22 -8.77
C THR A 78 -1.43 -21.54 -9.14
N VAL A 79 -2.52 -22.29 -9.18
CA VAL A 79 -3.86 -21.79 -9.50
C VAL A 79 -4.73 -21.90 -8.25
N PHE A 80 -5.19 -20.75 -7.76
CA PHE A 80 -6.25 -20.67 -6.76
C PHE A 80 -7.56 -20.49 -7.52
N GLU A 81 -8.44 -21.47 -7.44
CA GLU A 81 -9.78 -21.35 -7.98
C GLU A 81 -10.62 -20.30 -7.23
N LYS A 82 -11.74 -19.91 -7.82
CA LYS A 82 -12.63 -18.90 -7.21
C LYS A 82 -13.14 -19.36 -5.83
N GLY A 83 -13.29 -18.40 -4.93
CA GLY A 83 -13.88 -18.57 -3.60
C GLY A 83 -13.06 -17.90 -2.50
N MET A 84 -13.51 -18.08 -1.26
CA MET A 84 -12.88 -17.50 -0.06
C MET A 84 -11.99 -18.55 0.61
N TYR A 85 -10.69 -18.30 0.66
CA TYR A 85 -9.72 -19.13 1.38
C TYR A 85 -9.55 -18.56 2.79
N ASN A 86 -9.85 -19.35 3.82
CA ASN A 86 -9.74 -18.93 5.20
C ASN A 86 -8.27 -19.02 5.68
N ILE A 87 -7.65 -17.89 5.98
CA ILE A 87 -6.27 -17.79 6.42
C ILE A 87 -6.23 -17.43 7.90
N THR A 88 -5.60 -18.29 8.70
CA THR A 88 -5.67 -18.24 10.17
C THR A 88 -4.36 -17.84 10.85
N ARG A 89 -3.26 -17.77 10.09
CA ARG A 89 -1.94 -17.35 10.57
C ARG A 89 -1.19 -16.57 9.51
N LYS A 90 -0.21 -15.77 9.93
CA LYS A 90 0.69 -15.08 9.00
C LYS A 90 1.33 -16.07 8.05
N MET A 91 1.52 -15.67 6.80
CA MET A 91 2.20 -16.49 5.80
C MET A 91 3.13 -15.68 4.92
N THR A 92 4.16 -16.36 4.43
CA THR A 92 5.07 -15.82 3.41
C THR A 92 5.02 -16.67 2.15
N TRP A 93 5.07 -16.04 0.98
CA TRP A 93 5.31 -16.73 -0.29
C TRP A 93 6.68 -16.35 -0.82
N ASP A 94 7.55 -17.34 -0.96
CA ASP A 94 8.81 -17.20 -1.70
C ASP A 94 8.58 -17.69 -3.14
N LEU A 95 8.71 -16.77 -4.10
CA LEU A 95 8.41 -17.02 -5.49
C LEU A 95 9.63 -16.80 -6.37
N LYS A 96 9.95 -17.79 -7.21
CA LYS A 96 11.05 -17.70 -8.17
C LYS A 96 10.68 -18.24 -9.53
N SER A 97 10.77 -17.41 -10.58
CA SER A 97 10.50 -17.85 -11.95
C SER A 97 9.16 -18.59 -12.05
N SER A 98 8.09 -18.01 -11.47
CA SER A 98 6.82 -18.71 -11.25
C SER A 98 5.61 -17.82 -11.51
N ARG A 99 4.45 -18.47 -11.66
CA ARG A 99 3.17 -17.79 -11.88
C ARG A 99 2.12 -18.23 -10.87
N ILE A 100 1.45 -17.26 -10.27
CA ILE A 100 0.26 -17.46 -9.46
C ILE A 100 -0.95 -16.91 -10.22
N ASP A 101 -1.96 -17.76 -10.43
CA ASP A 101 -3.28 -17.34 -10.88
C ASP A 101 -4.22 -17.37 -9.67
N LEU A 102 -4.44 -16.21 -9.07
CA LEU A 102 -5.20 -16.04 -7.84
C LEU A 102 -6.65 -15.62 -8.15
N LYS A 103 -7.54 -16.56 -8.46
CA LYS A 103 -8.95 -16.21 -8.80
C LYS A 103 -9.84 -16.01 -7.57
N GLY A 104 -9.39 -16.48 -6.40
CA GLY A 104 -10.08 -16.38 -5.12
C GLY A 104 -9.48 -15.33 -4.18
N LEU A 105 -10.16 -15.09 -3.07
CA LEU A 105 -9.75 -14.13 -2.04
C LEU A 105 -9.15 -14.87 -0.84
N LEU A 106 -7.97 -14.43 -0.41
CA LEU A 106 -7.32 -14.85 0.82
C LEU A 106 -7.94 -14.04 1.97
N SER A 107 -8.77 -14.68 2.78
CA SER A 107 -9.55 -14.05 3.85
C SER A 107 -8.89 -14.30 5.19
N PHE A 108 -8.30 -13.26 5.78
CA PHE A 108 -7.66 -13.34 7.09
C PHE A 108 -8.70 -13.16 8.19
N GLU A 109 -8.82 -14.13 9.10
CA GLU A 109 -9.82 -14.05 10.19
C GLU A 109 -9.58 -12.79 11.05
N PRO A 110 -10.59 -11.99 11.39
CA PRO A 110 -10.42 -10.72 12.11
C PRO A 110 -10.26 -10.90 13.62
N LYS A 111 -9.30 -11.75 14.02
CA LYS A 111 -8.94 -11.97 15.42
C LYS A 111 -8.01 -10.87 15.93
N VAL A 112 -8.58 -9.68 16.12
CA VAL A 112 -7.84 -8.43 16.40
C VAL A 112 -6.76 -8.65 17.48
N GLU A 113 -7.13 -9.18 18.66
CA GLU A 113 -6.20 -9.35 19.77
C GLU A 113 -5.05 -10.34 19.50
N GLU A 114 -5.31 -11.38 18.71
CA GLU A 114 -4.27 -12.34 18.31
C GLU A 114 -3.28 -11.67 17.34
N TRP A 115 -3.79 -10.96 16.33
CA TRP A 115 -2.94 -10.31 15.32
C TRP A 115 -2.11 -9.14 15.85
N LEU A 116 -2.58 -8.47 16.92
CA LEU A 116 -1.80 -7.44 17.60
C LEU A 116 -0.56 -8.00 18.30
N GLN A 117 -0.49 -9.31 18.57
CA GLN A 117 0.71 -9.93 19.13
C GLN A 117 1.84 -9.95 18.08
N PRO A 118 3.04 -9.41 18.38
CA PRO A 118 4.15 -9.32 17.42
C PRO A 118 4.57 -10.67 16.82
N GLU A 119 4.46 -11.75 17.58
CA GLU A 119 4.74 -13.12 17.13
C GLU A 119 3.78 -13.62 16.04
N ASN A 120 2.60 -13.02 15.92
CA ASN A 120 1.58 -13.38 14.93
C ASN A 120 1.65 -12.55 13.66
N THR A 121 2.61 -11.62 13.57
CA THR A 121 2.85 -10.81 12.36
C THR A 121 4.33 -10.80 11.98
N TYR A 122 4.66 -10.20 10.84
CA TYR A 122 6.02 -9.92 10.39
C TYR A 122 6.32 -8.43 10.56
N ARG A 123 7.60 -8.09 10.78
CA ARG A 123 8.10 -6.70 10.86
C ARG A 123 9.07 -6.43 9.70
N VAL A 124 8.63 -6.72 8.48
CA VAL A 124 9.45 -6.58 7.26
C VAL A 124 9.50 -5.14 6.73
N VAL A 125 8.52 -4.32 7.12
CA VAL A 125 8.52 -2.87 6.89
C VAL A 125 9.05 -2.22 8.17
N PHE A 126 10.35 -1.93 8.18
CA PHE A 126 11.06 -1.50 9.40
C PHE A 126 10.65 -0.11 9.89
N ILE A 127 10.34 0.82 8.97
CA ILE A 127 9.88 2.16 9.35
C ILE A 127 8.61 2.01 10.20
N GLN A 128 8.54 2.65 11.36
CA GLN A 128 7.42 2.54 12.31
C GLN A 128 7.12 1.12 12.84
N SER A 129 8.01 0.14 12.63
CA SER A 129 7.79 -1.26 13.04
C SER A 129 6.45 -1.81 12.55
N GLN A 130 6.12 -1.59 11.28
CA GLN A 130 4.80 -1.95 10.77
C GLN A 130 4.61 -3.46 10.67
N ALA A 131 3.43 -3.90 11.08
CA ALA A 131 3.03 -5.30 11.05
C ALA A 131 2.60 -5.74 9.65
N SER A 132 2.92 -6.96 9.24
CA SER A 132 2.38 -7.57 8.01
C SER A 132 1.95 -9.01 8.29
N TRP A 133 0.81 -9.44 7.78
CA TRP A 133 0.39 -10.84 7.90
C TRP A 133 0.61 -11.68 6.62
N PHE A 134 0.82 -11.02 5.48
CA PHE A 134 0.98 -11.64 4.18
C PHE A 134 2.13 -10.96 3.46
N VAL A 135 3.22 -11.69 3.36
CA VAL A 135 4.46 -11.20 2.75
C VAL A 135 4.76 -12.04 1.52
N VAL A 136 5.12 -11.41 0.41
CA VAL A 136 5.62 -12.09 -0.78
C VAL A 136 7.01 -11.57 -1.11
N SER A 137 7.94 -12.49 -1.34
CA SER A 137 9.34 -12.23 -1.67
C SER A 137 9.78 -13.04 -2.88
N GLY A 138 11.02 -12.79 -3.32
CA GLY A 138 11.69 -13.59 -4.35
C GLY A 138 11.87 -12.83 -5.67
N SER A 139 11.99 -13.54 -6.78
CA SER A 139 12.31 -12.91 -8.07
C SER A 139 11.63 -13.52 -9.27
N ASP A 140 11.40 -12.73 -10.33
CA ASP A 140 10.92 -13.23 -11.61
C ASP A 140 9.55 -13.92 -11.52
N PHE A 141 8.57 -13.28 -10.89
CA PHE A 141 7.27 -13.90 -10.68
C PHE A 141 6.11 -13.01 -11.13
N VAL A 142 4.99 -13.64 -11.44
CA VAL A 142 3.73 -12.97 -11.75
C VAL A 142 2.65 -13.48 -10.80
N ILE A 143 1.96 -12.55 -10.14
CA ILE A 143 0.69 -12.82 -9.46
C ILE A 143 -0.40 -12.12 -10.27
N ASP A 144 -1.25 -12.90 -10.90
CA ASP A 144 -2.40 -12.44 -11.67
C ASP A 144 -3.67 -12.83 -10.92
N ALA A 145 -4.41 -11.84 -10.43
CA ALA A 145 -5.61 -12.04 -9.63
C ALA A 145 -6.90 -12.06 -10.46
N HIS A 146 -6.80 -11.96 -11.79
CA HIS A 146 -7.91 -12.10 -12.73
C HIS A 146 -9.11 -11.18 -12.42
N GLY A 147 -8.88 -10.06 -11.76
CA GLY A 147 -9.89 -9.06 -11.41
C GLY A 147 -10.83 -9.46 -10.28
N SER A 148 -10.74 -10.69 -9.76
CA SER A 148 -11.63 -11.19 -8.69
C SER A 148 -10.92 -11.68 -7.44
N GLY A 149 -9.63 -12.02 -7.53
CA GLY A 149 -8.88 -12.48 -6.38
C GLY A 149 -8.02 -11.40 -5.74
N GLY A 150 -7.31 -11.81 -4.68
CA GLY A 150 -6.50 -10.93 -3.85
C GLY A 150 -6.70 -11.20 -2.36
N VAL A 151 -6.82 -10.15 -1.56
CA VAL A 151 -6.95 -10.23 -0.09
C VAL A 151 -8.31 -9.68 0.37
N HIS A 152 -8.93 -10.39 1.29
CA HIS A 152 -10.04 -9.90 2.09
C HIS A 152 -9.56 -9.71 3.53
N GLY A 153 -9.32 -8.47 3.93
CA GLY A 153 -8.69 -8.12 5.20
C GLY A 153 -9.65 -8.09 6.40
N ASN A 154 -10.96 -8.29 6.19
CA ASN A 154 -11.96 -8.26 7.26
C ASN A 154 -11.80 -7.03 8.20
N GLY A 155 -11.66 -5.83 7.64
CA GLY A 155 -11.29 -4.62 8.38
C GLY A 155 -12.33 -4.06 9.35
N GLN A 156 -13.62 -4.40 9.22
CA GLN A 156 -14.66 -3.74 10.05
C GLN A 156 -14.47 -3.92 11.57
N PRO A 157 -14.17 -5.13 12.10
CA PRO A 157 -13.84 -5.30 13.51
C PRO A 157 -12.64 -4.45 13.96
N TRP A 158 -11.66 -4.24 13.09
CA TRP A 158 -10.52 -3.36 13.36
C TRP A 158 -10.95 -1.90 13.46
N TYR A 159 -11.74 -1.42 12.50
CA TYR A 159 -12.24 -0.03 12.52
C TYR A 159 -13.02 0.25 13.80
N ASN A 160 -13.90 -0.67 14.21
CA ASN A 160 -14.67 -0.59 15.45
C ASN A 160 -13.79 -0.67 16.71
N HIS A 161 -12.77 -1.53 16.73
CA HIS A 161 -11.86 -1.65 17.87
C HIS A 161 -11.12 -0.31 18.09
N PHE A 162 -10.57 0.26 17.02
CA PHE A 162 -9.80 1.50 17.09
C PHE A 162 -10.67 2.77 17.12
N THR A 163 -11.99 2.70 17.28
CA THR A 163 -12.77 3.86 17.76
C THR A 163 -12.70 4.02 19.27
N HIS A 164 -12.35 2.96 20.00
CA HIS A 164 -12.28 2.95 21.47
C HIS A 164 -10.85 2.74 22.00
N THR A 165 -9.97 2.18 21.18
CA THR A 165 -8.55 1.99 21.50
C THR A 165 -7.72 3.10 20.84
N PRO A 166 -6.81 3.77 21.58
CA PRO A 166 -5.84 4.68 20.99
C PRO A 166 -5.01 3.96 19.91
N ARG A 167 -4.88 4.60 18.75
CA ARG A 167 -3.99 4.14 17.68
C ARG A 167 -2.55 4.48 18.07
N ASN A 168 -1.57 3.70 17.65
CA ASN A 168 -0.16 4.10 17.79
C ASN A 168 0.58 3.69 16.54
N ASP A 169 1.64 4.42 16.16
CA ASP A 169 2.56 3.92 15.15
C ASP A 169 3.12 2.57 15.59
N GLY A 170 3.04 1.56 14.71
CA GLY A 170 3.45 0.20 15.05
C GLY A 170 2.54 -0.51 16.05
N ASP A 171 1.28 -0.05 16.22
CA ASP A 171 0.27 -0.67 17.08
C ASP A 171 0.00 -2.16 16.78
N GLY A 172 0.45 -2.65 15.62
CA GLY A 172 0.39 -4.06 15.25
C GLY A 172 -0.72 -4.37 14.25
N ARG A 173 -1.54 -3.40 13.84
CA ARG A 173 -2.52 -3.62 12.76
C ARG A 173 -1.80 -4.08 11.49
N PRO A 174 -2.16 -5.23 10.90
CA PRO A 174 -1.38 -5.82 9.83
C PRO A 174 -1.64 -5.14 8.47
N ILE A 175 -0.55 -4.82 7.77
CA ILE A 175 -0.58 -4.50 6.33
C ILE A 175 -1.16 -5.69 5.58
N SER A 176 -2.12 -5.43 4.67
CA SER A 176 -2.89 -6.50 4.02
C SER A 176 -2.08 -7.32 3.03
N PHE A 177 -1.21 -6.67 2.25
CA PHE A 177 -0.33 -7.31 1.28
C PHE A 177 1.02 -6.59 1.20
N THR A 178 2.11 -7.30 1.50
CA THR A 178 3.45 -6.72 1.47
C THR A 178 4.34 -7.43 0.46
N LEU A 179 4.86 -6.70 -0.53
CA LEU A 179 6.03 -7.14 -1.27
C LEU A 179 7.30 -6.75 -0.51
N TRP A 180 8.16 -7.71 -0.24
CA TRP A 180 9.40 -7.48 0.48
C TRP A 180 10.56 -8.23 -0.17
N LYS A 181 11.68 -7.53 -0.43
CA LYS A 181 12.84 -8.09 -1.14
C LYS A 181 12.44 -8.79 -2.45
N ALA A 182 11.47 -8.22 -3.14
CA ALA A 182 11.01 -8.70 -4.43
C ALA A 182 11.82 -8.07 -5.55
N LYS A 183 12.07 -8.84 -6.63
CA LYS A 183 12.75 -8.33 -7.82
C LYS A 183 12.12 -8.82 -9.12
N ARG A 184 11.87 -7.93 -10.08
CA ARG A 184 11.25 -8.28 -11.39
C ARG A 184 9.95 -9.05 -11.17
N ALA A 185 8.97 -8.39 -10.57
CA ALA A 185 7.68 -8.97 -10.26
C ALA A 185 6.53 -8.20 -10.91
N VAL A 186 5.46 -8.91 -11.27
CA VAL A 186 4.20 -8.31 -11.73
C VAL A 186 3.07 -8.71 -10.81
N ILE A 187 2.32 -7.73 -10.33
CA ILE A 187 1.06 -7.90 -9.61
C ILE A 187 -0.05 -7.32 -10.48
N LYS A 188 -1.00 -8.17 -10.89
CA LYS A 188 -2.01 -7.82 -11.89
C LYS A 188 -3.43 -8.05 -11.38
N ASP A 189 -4.33 -7.11 -11.68
CA ASP A 189 -5.78 -7.23 -11.49
C ASP A 189 -6.18 -7.67 -10.07
N PHE A 190 -5.51 -7.12 -9.05
CA PHE A 190 -5.52 -7.62 -7.68
C PHE A 190 -6.40 -6.76 -6.76
N ASN A 191 -7.23 -7.42 -5.96
CA ASN A 191 -8.17 -6.77 -5.06
C ASN A 191 -7.71 -6.79 -3.60
N ILE A 192 -7.89 -5.68 -2.88
CA ILE A 192 -7.79 -5.65 -1.42
C ILE A 192 -9.08 -5.06 -0.86
N HIS A 193 -9.84 -5.89 -0.17
CA HIS A 193 -11.12 -5.51 0.44
C HIS A 193 -10.98 -5.38 1.96
N PHE A 194 -11.48 -4.27 2.51
CA PHE A 194 -11.52 -3.99 3.94
C PHE A 194 -10.16 -4.22 4.63
N PRO A 195 -9.08 -3.51 4.22
CA PRO A 195 -7.79 -3.64 4.88
C PRO A 195 -7.86 -3.08 6.31
N PRO A 196 -7.28 -3.72 7.33
CA PRO A 196 -7.33 -3.24 8.71
C PRO A 196 -6.37 -2.06 8.98
N PHE A 197 -5.36 -1.91 8.12
CA PHE A 197 -4.32 -0.87 8.11
C PHE A 197 -3.93 -0.58 6.65
N TRP A 198 -2.68 -0.24 6.34
CA TRP A 198 -2.21 -0.08 4.97
C TRP A 198 -2.61 -1.29 4.13
N ALA A 199 -3.23 -1.02 2.98
CA ALA A 199 -3.67 -2.04 2.08
C ALA A 199 -2.46 -2.74 1.43
N ASN A 200 -1.52 -1.96 0.92
CA ASN A 200 -0.33 -2.50 0.29
C ASN A 200 0.96 -1.82 0.77
N ALA A 201 2.05 -2.58 0.87
CA ALA A 201 3.39 -2.04 0.99
C ALA A 201 4.34 -2.72 0.00
N VAL A 202 5.33 -1.96 -0.48
CA VAL A 202 6.45 -2.46 -1.27
C VAL A 202 7.77 -1.97 -0.66
N ALA A 203 8.46 -2.89 -0.01
CA ALA A 203 9.65 -2.59 0.79
C ALA A 203 10.89 -3.32 0.26
N GLU A 204 12.03 -2.62 0.21
CA GLU A 204 13.32 -3.17 -0.20
C GLU A 204 13.27 -3.94 -1.53
N SER A 205 12.46 -3.46 -2.47
CA SER A 205 12.12 -4.19 -3.69
C SER A 205 12.52 -3.40 -4.94
N SER A 206 12.73 -4.09 -6.06
CA SER A 206 13.15 -3.45 -7.31
C SER A 206 12.51 -4.03 -8.55
N ASP A 207 12.31 -3.21 -9.57
CA ASP A 207 11.76 -3.61 -10.86
C ASP A 207 10.36 -4.27 -10.69
N ILE A 208 9.40 -3.54 -10.11
CA ILE A 208 8.06 -4.06 -9.81
C ILE A 208 7.00 -3.35 -10.67
N LEU A 209 6.14 -4.14 -11.31
CA LEU A 209 4.95 -3.63 -11.99
C LEU A 209 3.69 -4.02 -11.21
N TYR A 210 2.90 -3.03 -10.83
CA TYR A 210 1.51 -3.18 -10.44
C TYR A 210 0.60 -2.66 -11.55
N ASP A 211 -0.34 -3.49 -12.02
CA ASP A 211 -1.28 -3.14 -13.09
C ASP A 211 -2.69 -3.59 -12.72
N GLY A 212 -3.61 -2.65 -12.51
CA GLY A 212 -5.01 -2.99 -12.24
C GLY A 212 -5.34 -3.32 -10.78
N MET A 213 -4.73 -2.65 -9.80
CA MET A 213 -5.10 -2.87 -8.39
C MET A 213 -6.41 -2.17 -8.03
N HIS A 214 -7.27 -2.84 -7.26
CA HIS A 214 -8.49 -2.27 -6.71
C HIS A 214 -8.52 -2.42 -5.19
N ILE A 215 -8.64 -1.29 -4.49
CA ILE A 215 -8.60 -1.23 -3.02
C ILE A 215 -9.89 -0.58 -2.52
N ASN A 216 -10.52 -1.21 -1.52
CA ASN A 216 -11.73 -0.67 -0.92
C ASN A 216 -11.71 -0.79 0.62
N ALA A 217 -11.38 0.32 1.28
CA ALA A 217 -11.59 0.53 2.70
C ALA A 217 -12.86 1.35 2.93
N THR A 218 -13.99 0.67 3.09
CA THR A 218 -15.28 1.30 3.39
C THR A 218 -15.77 0.84 4.77
N ASN A 219 -16.18 1.80 5.60
CA ASN A 219 -16.91 1.51 6.81
C ASN A 219 -18.33 1.05 6.47
N THR A 220 -18.73 -0.07 7.04
CA THR A 220 -20.05 -0.69 6.91
C THR A 220 -20.88 -0.59 8.19
N ASN A 221 -20.30 -0.10 9.29
CA ASN A 221 -21.03 0.14 10.53
C ASN A 221 -21.78 1.49 10.47
N PRO A 222 -23.13 1.51 10.48
CA PRO A 222 -23.92 2.72 10.37
C PRO A 222 -23.76 3.69 11.55
N GLU A 223 -23.33 3.20 12.72
CA GLU A 223 -23.03 4.03 13.90
C GLU A 223 -21.99 5.13 13.58
N PHE A 224 -21.07 4.82 12.67
CA PHE A 224 -19.97 5.69 12.29
C PHE A 224 -20.16 6.33 10.91
N PHE A 225 -21.40 6.42 10.40
CA PHE A 225 -21.70 6.95 9.05
C PHE A 225 -21.15 8.37 8.81
N ASN A 226 -21.10 9.20 9.86
CA ASN A 226 -20.56 10.57 9.80
C ASN A 226 -19.16 10.73 10.44
N GLN A 227 -18.42 9.63 10.57
CA GLN A 227 -17.12 9.61 11.22
C GLN A 227 -16.10 8.92 10.31
N THR A 228 -14.88 9.45 10.26
CA THR A 228 -13.77 8.66 9.71
C THR A 228 -13.39 7.60 10.73
N VAL A 229 -13.50 6.33 10.37
CA VAL A 229 -13.09 5.20 11.22
C VAL A 229 -12.13 4.23 10.52
N VAL A 230 -11.94 4.40 9.21
CA VAL A 230 -11.02 3.60 8.37
C VAL A 230 -9.59 4.16 8.38
N TRP A 231 -9.11 4.70 9.51
CA TRP A 231 -7.82 5.41 9.58
C TRP A 231 -6.62 4.55 9.22
N ASN A 232 -5.61 5.18 8.61
CA ASN A 232 -4.38 4.52 8.16
C ASN A 232 -4.63 3.31 7.26
N THR A 233 -5.66 3.41 6.41
CA THR A 233 -5.91 2.41 5.35
C THR A 233 -5.32 2.88 4.03
N ASP A 234 -4.04 3.23 4.07
CA ASP A 234 -3.25 3.74 2.96
C ASP A 234 -3.36 2.78 1.76
N GLY A 235 -3.41 3.31 0.54
CA GLY A 235 -3.50 2.51 -0.67
C GLY A 235 -2.22 1.71 -0.92
N ILE A 236 -1.10 2.41 -1.03
CA ILE A 236 0.23 1.80 -1.11
C ILE A 236 1.31 2.66 -0.48
N ASP A 237 2.19 2.01 0.29
CA ASP A 237 3.39 2.60 0.86
C ASP A 237 4.66 2.02 0.21
N THR A 238 5.49 2.86 -0.41
CA THR A 238 6.80 2.46 -0.91
C THR A 238 7.88 2.76 0.13
N TYR A 239 8.83 1.86 0.34
CA TYR A 239 9.96 2.11 1.24
C TYR A 239 11.24 1.43 0.75
N ARG A 240 12.35 2.16 0.61
CA ARG A 240 13.64 1.61 0.15
C ARG A 240 13.52 0.83 -1.17
N SER A 241 12.67 1.29 -2.08
CA SER A 241 12.30 0.55 -3.28
C SER A 241 12.62 1.35 -4.54
N ASP A 242 13.06 0.66 -5.59
CA ASP A 242 13.52 1.26 -6.84
C ASP A 242 12.74 0.74 -8.05
N LYS A 243 12.41 1.60 -9.02
CA LYS A 243 11.72 1.19 -10.26
C LYS A 243 10.40 0.49 -10.00
N ILE A 244 9.51 1.20 -9.29
CA ILE A 244 8.16 0.74 -9.02
C ILE A 244 7.22 1.47 -9.97
N THR A 245 6.55 0.71 -10.84
CA THR A 245 5.48 1.26 -11.70
C THR A 245 4.15 0.75 -11.21
N MET A 246 3.24 1.68 -10.97
CA MET A 246 1.87 1.45 -10.58
C MET A 246 0.97 2.11 -11.62
N LYS A 247 0.06 1.34 -12.22
CA LYS A 247 -0.85 1.86 -13.23
C LYS A 247 -2.24 1.24 -13.18
N ASN A 248 -3.25 2.02 -13.58
CA ASN A 248 -4.64 1.59 -13.65
C ASN A 248 -5.23 1.21 -12.29
N TRP A 249 -4.97 2.01 -11.26
CA TRP A 249 -5.43 1.71 -9.90
C TRP A 249 -6.74 2.41 -9.58
N ASP A 250 -7.59 1.72 -8.83
CA ASP A 250 -8.78 2.30 -8.23
C ASP A 250 -8.82 2.08 -6.71
N VAL A 251 -8.64 3.16 -5.96
CA VAL A 251 -8.39 3.15 -4.51
C VAL A 251 -9.49 3.92 -3.79
N THR A 252 -10.18 3.28 -2.87
CA THR A 252 -10.96 3.92 -1.81
C THR A 252 -10.27 3.65 -0.48
N CYS A 253 -9.82 4.72 0.19
CA CYS A 253 -8.96 4.63 1.37
C CYS A 253 -9.33 5.66 2.46
N GLY A 254 -8.79 5.44 3.65
CA GLY A 254 -8.96 6.32 4.80
C GLY A 254 -7.84 7.33 5.03
N ASP A 255 -6.72 7.17 4.34
CA ASP A 255 -5.47 7.91 4.55
C ASP A 255 -4.73 8.12 3.20
N ASP A 256 -3.40 8.01 3.12
CA ASP A 256 -2.65 8.22 1.88
C ASP A 256 -3.09 7.25 0.78
N CYS A 257 -3.52 7.74 -0.39
CA CYS A 257 -3.78 6.89 -1.55
C CYS A 257 -2.48 6.26 -2.07
N ILE A 258 -1.40 7.06 -2.07
CA ILE A 258 -0.04 6.65 -2.36
C ILE A 258 0.85 7.38 -1.36
N ALA A 259 1.70 6.66 -0.63
CA ALA A 259 2.72 7.22 0.24
C ALA A 259 4.11 6.81 -0.23
N VAL A 260 4.88 7.75 -0.74
CA VAL A 260 6.27 7.53 -1.15
C VAL A 260 7.18 7.78 0.05
N LYS A 261 7.53 6.74 0.80
CA LYS A 261 8.43 6.85 1.98
C LYS A 261 9.89 6.88 1.56
N GLY A 262 10.73 7.09 2.57
CA GLY A 262 12.18 7.22 2.45
C GLY A 262 12.86 6.15 1.59
N ASN A 263 13.84 6.63 0.83
CA ASN A 263 14.73 5.88 -0.05
C ASN A 263 14.00 5.17 -1.18
N SER A 264 12.88 5.74 -1.62
CA SER A 264 12.15 5.26 -2.79
C SER A 264 12.52 6.07 -4.03
N THR A 265 12.90 5.39 -5.11
CA THR A 265 13.40 6.02 -6.34
C THR A 265 12.80 5.45 -7.61
N ASN A 266 12.77 6.25 -8.68
CA ASN A 266 12.31 5.82 -10.00
C ASN A 266 10.87 5.25 -9.94
N ILE A 267 9.96 6.02 -9.35
CA ILE A 267 8.58 5.61 -9.13
C ILE A 267 7.70 6.20 -10.23
N ILE A 268 6.83 5.39 -10.83
CA ILE A 268 5.80 5.84 -11.77
C ILE A 268 4.44 5.47 -11.19
N ALA A 269 3.59 6.46 -10.96
CA ALA A 269 2.18 6.29 -10.63
C ALA A 269 1.34 6.95 -11.74
N ARG A 270 0.60 6.15 -12.49
CA ARG A 270 -0.20 6.65 -13.62
C ARG A 270 -1.61 6.08 -13.64
N ASP A 271 -2.57 6.84 -14.13
CA ASP A 271 -3.95 6.35 -14.30
C ASP A 271 -4.55 5.84 -12.98
N PHE A 272 -4.53 6.70 -11.94
CA PHE A 272 -5.08 6.40 -10.60
C PHE A 272 -6.42 7.10 -10.38
N VAL A 273 -7.33 6.42 -9.69
CA VAL A 273 -8.49 7.04 -9.04
C VAL A 273 -8.35 6.87 -7.53
N CYS A 274 -8.14 7.98 -6.82
CA CYS A 274 -8.09 8.01 -5.37
C CYS A 274 -9.39 8.58 -4.84
N ARG A 275 -10.20 7.79 -4.13
CA ARG A 275 -11.40 8.26 -3.42
C ARG A 275 -11.16 8.28 -1.92
N GLY A 276 -11.47 9.44 -1.35
CA GLY A 276 -11.26 9.66 0.06
C GLY A 276 -9.77 9.73 0.41
N GLY A 277 -9.50 9.61 1.71
CA GLY A 277 -8.15 9.63 2.25
C GLY A 277 -7.59 11.03 2.43
N THR A 278 -6.27 11.14 2.52
CA THR A 278 -5.53 12.40 2.71
C THR A 278 -4.94 12.93 1.41
N GLY A 279 -4.78 12.09 0.39
CA GLY A 279 -4.22 12.44 -0.92
C GLY A 279 -3.01 11.58 -1.28
N ILE A 280 -2.09 12.13 -2.06
CA ILE A 280 -0.81 11.50 -2.42
C ILE A 280 0.30 12.14 -1.58
N ALA A 281 0.95 11.35 -0.74
CA ALA A 281 1.98 11.81 0.16
C ALA A 281 3.38 11.47 -0.36
N PHE A 282 4.27 12.46 -0.31
CA PHE A 282 5.70 12.25 -0.30
C PHE A 282 6.15 12.30 1.16
N GLY A 283 6.38 11.12 1.74
CA GLY A 283 6.78 10.94 3.13
C GLY A 283 5.76 10.21 4.03
N SER A 284 5.91 10.29 5.35
CA SER A 284 6.86 11.13 6.08
C SER A 284 8.32 10.76 5.77
N LEU A 285 9.18 11.77 5.74
CA LEU A 285 10.63 11.63 5.56
C LEU A 285 11.36 12.16 6.80
N GLY A 286 12.49 11.56 7.14
CA GLY A 286 13.39 12.04 8.20
C GLY A 286 12.92 11.71 9.61
N GLN A 287 12.05 10.70 9.78
CA GLN A 287 11.47 10.37 11.09
C GLN A 287 12.50 9.90 12.12
N TYR A 288 13.54 9.20 11.68
CA TYR A 288 14.50 8.57 12.57
C TYR A 288 15.88 9.19 12.44
N ALA A 289 16.49 9.48 13.60
CA ALA A 289 17.87 9.93 13.65
C ALA A 289 18.80 8.90 12.98
N ASN A 290 19.81 9.41 12.26
CA ASN A 290 20.81 8.61 11.54
C ASN A 290 20.25 7.70 10.43
N LEU A 291 18.98 7.87 10.06
CA LEU A 291 18.37 7.24 8.90
C LEU A 291 18.08 8.35 7.88
N THR A 292 18.98 8.47 6.90
CA THR A 292 18.79 9.40 5.79
C THR A 292 17.67 8.90 4.89
N ASP A 293 16.64 9.72 4.74
CA ASP A 293 15.55 9.51 3.79
C ASP A 293 15.72 10.46 2.60
N TYR A 294 15.59 9.91 1.40
CA TYR A 294 15.44 10.68 0.16
C TYR A 294 14.37 10.07 -0.74
N VAL A 295 13.73 10.90 -1.56
CA VAL A 295 12.82 10.45 -2.61
C VAL A 295 13.25 11.14 -3.90
N SER A 296 13.46 10.39 -4.98
CA SER A 296 13.92 10.96 -6.24
C SER A 296 13.36 10.25 -7.47
N ASN A 297 13.23 11.01 -8.56
CA ASN A 297 12.65 10.55 -9.83
C ASN A 297 11.27 9.88 -9.67
N VAL A 298 10.27 10.68 -9.29
CA VAL A 298 8.89 10.23 -9.14
C VAL A 298 8.01 10.93 -10.18
N LEU A 299 7.35 10.16 -11.02
CA LEU A 299 6.32 10.63 -11.95
C LEU A 299 4.95 10.24 -11.41
N VAL A 300 4.09 11.24 -11.23
CA VAL A 300 2.67 11.06 -10.93
C VAL A 300 1.87 11.70 -12.05
N GLU A 301 1.20 10.90 -12.88
CA GLU A 301 0.46 11.37 -14.05
C GLU A 301 -0.98 10.83 -14.08
N ASN A 302 -1.90 11.60 -14.67
CA ASN A 302 -3.30 11.21 -14.83
C ASN A 302 -3.94 10.62 -13.55
N VAL A 303 -3.82 11.35 -12.43
CA VAL A 303 -4.42 10.95 -11.16
C VAL A 303 -5.64 11.78 -10.83
N LYS A 304 -6.76 11.10 -10.60
CA LYS A 304 -8.02 11.70 -10.18
C LYS A 304 -8.19 11.55 -8.68
N VAL A 305 -8.06 12.66 -7.97
CA VAL A 305 -8.27 12.72 -6.53
C VAL A 305 -9.71 13.18 -6.24
N LEU A 306 -10.50 12.30 -5.65
CA LEU A 306 -11.93 12.46 -5.41
C LEU A 306 -12.23 12.58 -3.92
N ARG A 307 -12.59 13.79 -3.52
CA ARG A 307 -13.07 14.06 -2.17
C ARG A 307 -14.45 13.44 -1.95
N LEU A 308 -14.56 12.54 -0.97
CA LEU A 308 -15.87 12.08 -0.49
C LEU A 308 -16.59 13.23 0.23
N PRO A 309 -17.93 13.22 0.32
CA PRO A 309 -18.67 14.23 1.08
C PRO A 309 -18.08 14.37 2.48
N SER A 310 -17.87 15.60 2.95
CA SER A 310 -17.22 15.87 4.25
C SER A 310 -17.94 15.22 5.44
N ARG A 311 -19.24 14.94 5.29
CA ARG A 311 -20.01 14.17 6.27
C ARG A 311 -19.51 12.73 6.39
N VAL A 312 -19.15 12.09 5.27
CA VAL A 312 -18.64 10.71 5.23
C VAL A 312 -17.15 10.67 5.60
N GLN A 313 -16.36 11.61 5.07
CA GLN A 313 -14.93 11.70 5.37
C GLN A 313 -14.46 13.17 5.33
N PRO A 314 -14.31 13.83 6.49
CA PRO A 314 -13.94 15.24 6.55
C PRO A 314 -12.47 15.54 6.23
N ASN A 315 -11.57 14.54 6.19
CA ASN A 315 -10.13 14.76 6.30
C ASN A 315 -9.36 14.86 4.98
N MET A 316 -10.05 14.87 3.83
CA MET A 316 -9.37 15.00 2.54
C MET A 316 -9.07 16.46 2.18
N ASN A 317 -7.94 16.94 2.68
CA ASN A 317 -7.47 18.32 2.51
C ASN A 317 -6.47 18.51 1.37
N HIS A 318 -5.87 17.42 0.86
CA HIS A 318 -4.77 17.51 -0.12
C HIS A 318 -5.05 16.70 -1.39
N GLY A 319 -4.49 17.16 -2.51
CA GLY A 319 -4.34 16.37 -3.73
C GLY A 319 -3.02 15.61 -3.70
N ILE A 320 -1.94 16.37 -3.67
CA ILE A 320 -0.56 15.91 -3.48
C ILE A 320 0.05 16.77 -2.39
N TYR A 321 0.85 16.17 -1.51
CA TYR A 321 1.53 16.90 -0.44
C TYR A 321 2.85 16.24 -0.01
N PHE A 322 3.69 17.02 0.67
CA PHE A 322 4.99 16.59 1.19
C PHE A 322 4.94 16.67 2.71
N LYS A 323 5.40 15.61 3.39
CA LYS A 323 5.51 15.57 4.85
C LYS A 323 6.92 15.13 5.26
N ALA A 324 7.57 15.92 6.09
CA ALA A 324 8.90 15.62 6.62
C ALA A 324 8.98 16.07 8.09
N TRP A 325 9.81 15.40 8.87
CA TRP A 325 10.11 15.77 10.25
C TRP A 325 11.18 16.88 10.26
N ASP A 326 10.97 17.92 11.05
CA ASP A 326 11.68 19.20 10.95
C ASP A 326 12.77 19.44 12.01
N GLY A 327 13.19 18.43 12.78
CA GLY A 327 14.30 18.62 13.73
C GLY A 327 14.30 17.63 14.90
N PRO A 328 14.80 18.04 16.09
CA PRO A 328 15.10 17.12 17.19
C PRO A 328 13.89 16.29 17.58
N VAL A 329 14.14 15.06 18.05
CA VAL A 329 13.12 14.12 18.54
C VAL A 329 12.32 14.80 19.66
N SER A 330 11.17 15.37 19.32
CA SER A 330 10.27 16.00 20.26
C SER A 330 9.07 15.06 20.44
N GLY A 331 9.15 14.17 21.43
CA GLY A 331 8.13 13.19 21.74
C GLY A 331 8.14 11.91 20.90
N THR A 332 7.26 10.98 21.25
CA THR A 332 6.86 9.85 20.38
C THR A 332 6.06 10.40 19.20
N PRO A 333 6.13 9.79 17.99
CA PRO A 333 5.36 10.25 16.83
C PRO A 333 3.90 10.51 17.21
N THR A 334 3.39 11.70 16.90
CA THR A 334 2.03 12.08 17.29
C THR A 334 1.02 11.18 16.60
N VAL A 335 0.29 10.42 17.42
CA VAL A 335 -0.84 9.54 17.11
C VAL A 335 -2.00 10.24 16.40
N TYR A 336 -2.00 11.57 16.40
CA TYR A 336 -3.05 12.38 15.82
C TYR A 336 -2.50 13.18 14.65
N HIS A 337 -3.10 12.98 13.48
CA HIS A 337 -3.24 14.07 12.52
C HIS A 337 -4.05 15.19 13.20
N SER A 338 -3.40 16.00 14.04
CA SER A 338 -3.92 17.31 14.43
C SER A 338 -3.41 18.30 13.40
N GLY A 339 -4.34 18.97 12.72
CA GLY A 339 -4.04 19.98 11.73
C GLY A 339 -3.18 21.13 12.26
N GLN A 340 -2.62 21.85 11.29
CA GLN A 340 -2.05 23.20 11.38
C GLN A 340 -0.99 23.44 12.46
N VAL A 341 0.26 23.62 12.02
CA VAL A 341 0.92 24.94 12.02
C VAL A 341 1.73 25.08 10.74
#